data_AF-A0AAX4FH45-F1
#
_entry.id   AF-A0AAX4FH45-F1
#
_cell.length_a   1.000
_cell.length_b   1.000
_cell.length_c   1.000
_cell.angle_alpha   90.00
_cell.angle_beta   90.00
_cell.angle_gamma   90.00
#
_symmetry.space_group_name_H-M   'P 1'
#
loop_
_entity.id
_entity.type
_entity.pdbx_description
1 polymer ?
#
loop_
_entity_poly.entity_id
_entity_poly.type
_entity_poly.pdbx_seq_one_letter_code
_entity_poly.pdbx_strand_id
1 'polypeptide(L)'
;MTHAGQGALVALLALMLVSTTASAQEDSSSTGAQKPGFFRQLGGSLKGAGQRMVGLQPNAAGKAWSQISGSGPLYMPLSGSGKLIGLFKGDNHQAAQLGKLDWPRVALTFTEWGEKLPCWTVEARIWSGPSASTLETFRACADAPLTDTDDLGETAELNTAALWKGRDALNGVRVQPSRPNTGTTRSTGPNPPAQPFVVNVSRAGVSDKAVDIALRVAWVSGFLQTADLHPGASGLLTPFKDSRLWIAGFKADGSRDK
;
A
#
# COMPACT_ATOMS: atom_id res chain seq x y z
N MET A 1 -22.31 -30.66 60.83
CA MET A 1 -22.41 -31.56 59.66
C MET A 1 -23.45 -30.99 58.72
N THR A 2 -23.06 -30.64 57.49
CA THR A 2 -23.94 -30.29 56.35
C THR A 2 -23.18 -30.66 55.07
N HIS A 3 -23.94 -31.13 54.08
CA HIS A 3 -23.57 -32.01 52.96
C HIS A 3 -22.59 -31.47 51.90
N ALA A 4 -21.89 -32.38 51.24
CA ALA A 4 -21.55 -32.29 49.81
C ALA A 4 -21.59 -33.70 49.19
N GLY A 5 -22.30 -33.86 48.08
CA GLY A 5 -22.41 -35.10 47.31
C GLY A 5 -21.72 -34.98 45.95
N GLN A 6 -21.10 -36.07 45.49
CA GLN A 6 -20.73 -36.32 44.10
C GLN A 6 -20.82 -37.83 43.84
N GLY A 7 -21.69 -38.22 42.90
CA GLY A 7 -21.78 -39.58 42.38
C GLY A 7 -20.93 -39.72 41.13
N ALA A 8 -20.09 -40.76 41.08
CA ALA A 8 -19.17 -41.06 40.00
C ALA A 8 -19.76 -42.09 39.02
N LEU A 9 -19.44 -41.87 37.73
CA LEU A 9 -19.75 -42.66 36.54
C LEU A 9 -19.11 -44.06 36.55
N VAL A 10 -19.83 -45.03 35.97
CA VAL A 10 -19.39 -46.43 35.78
C VAL A 10 -19.65 -46.90 34.33
N ALA A 11 -18.67 -47.67 33.82
CA ALA A 11 -18.71 -48.77 32.82
C ALA A 11 -18.61 -48.51 31.28
N LEU A 12 -17.41 -48.82 30.76
CA LEU A 12 -16.99 -49.87 29.79
C LEU A 12 -18.01 -50.59 28.86
N LEU A 13 -17.61 -50.76 27.58
CA LEU A 13 -17.55 -52.00 26.71
C LEU A 13 -17.52 -51.57 25.21
N ALA A 14 -16.45 -51.76 24.41
CA ALA A 14 -15.97 -52.94 23.65
C ALA A 14 -16.85 -53.40 22.45
N LEU A 15 -16.36 -53.28 21.19
CA LEU A 15 -16.21 -54.38 20.19
C LEU A 15 -15.67 -53.92 18.81
N MET A 16 -14.99 -54.87 18.15
CA MET A 16 -14.24 -54.87 16.87
C MET A 16 -15.09 -54.80 15.59
N LEU A 17 -14.48 -54.41 14.46
CA LEU A 17 -14.71 -55.03 13.12
C LEU A 17 -13.51 -54.76 12.17
N VAL A 18 -13.13 -55.82 11.43
CA VAL A 18 -12.00 -55.97 10.51
C VAL A 18 -12.53 -56.29 9.10
N SER A 19 -11.83 -55.86 8.03
CA SER A 19 -11.65 -56.47 6.69
C SER A 19 -12.03 -55.63 5.45
N THR A 20 -10.99 -55.27 4.68
CA THR A 20 -10.79 -55.38 3.21
C THR A 20 -11.99 -55.51 2.24
N THR A 21 -12.01 -54.74 1.15
CA THR A 21 -11.81 -55.19 -0.27
C THR A 21 -11.95 -54.03 -1.27
N ALA A 22 -11.35 -54.25 -2.45
CA ALA A 22 -11.06 -53.28 -3.51
C ALA A 22 -12.19 -53.09 -4.55
N SER A 23 -11.89 -52.19 -5.50
CA SER A 23 -12.43 -52.02 -6.86
C SER A 23 -13.69 -51.15 -7.07
N ALA A 24 -13.48 -50.03 -7.74
CA ALA A 24 -14.31 -49.57 -8.84
C ALA A 24 -13.43 -48.76 -9.80
N GLN A 25 -13.11 -49.39 -10.92
CA GLN A 25 -12.45 -48.81 -12.08
C GLN A 25 -13.52 -48.13 -12.95
N GLU A 26 -13.17 -46.94 -13.46
CA GLU A 26 -13.60 -46.29 -14.71
C GLU A 26 -15.04 -46.44 -15.19
N ASP A 27 -15.71 -45.29 -15.36
CA ASP A 27 -16.56 -45.12 -16.54
C ASP A 27 -16.41 -43.70 -17.10
N SER A 28 -15.74 -43.63 -18.24
CA SER A 28 -15.57 -42.43 -19.06
C SER A 28 -16.55 -42.52 -20.22
N SER A 29 -17.69 -41.82 -20.13
CA SER A 29 -18.33 -41.08 -21.24
C SER A 29 -19.82 -40.79 -20.95
N SER A 30 -20.15 -39.53 -20.71
CA SER A 30 -21.21 -38.82 -21.45
C SER A 30 -21.46 -37.42 -20.88
N THR A 31 -21.64 -36.51 -21.82
CA THR A 31 -21.92 -35.08 -21.76
C THR A 31 -23.15 -34.75 -20.91
N GLY A 32 -23.03 -33.82 -19.95
CA GLY A 32 -24.21 -33.22 -19.30
C GLY A 32 -23.93 -32.51 -17.97
N ALA A 33 -23.93 -31.18 -18.01
CA ALA A 33 -24.10 -30.27 -16.87
C ALA A 33 -23.08 -30.36 -15.72
N GLN A 34 -21.93 -29.68 -15.89
CA GLN A 34 -21.19 -29.15 -14.74
C GLN A 34 -22.12 -28.19 -13.98
N LYS A 35 -22.72 -28.65 -12.88
CA LYS A 35 -23.32 -27.77 -11.86
C LYS A 35 -22.20 -26.83 -11.38
N PRO A 36 -22.23 -25.52 -11.66
CA PRO A 36 -21.30 -24.61 -11.03
C PRO A 36 -21.63 -24.63 -9.54
N GLY A 37 -20.68 -25.05 -8.71
CA GLY A 37 -20.88 -25.15 -7.27
C GLY A 37 -21.32 -23.80 -6.70
N PHE A 38 -22.52 -23.77 -6.13
CA PHE A 38 -23.08 -22.65 -5.36
C PHE A 38 -22.06 -22.04 -4.37
N PHE A 39 -21.17 -22.86 -3.80
CA PHE A 39 -20.11 -22.42 -2.91
C PHE A 39 -18.94 -21.68 -3.59
N ARG A 40 -18.64 -21.93 -4.87
CA ARG A 40 -17.66 -21.12 -5.63
C ARG A 40 -18.22 -19.73 -5.92
N GLN A 41 -19.51 -19.63 -6.19
CA GLN A 41 -20.19 -18.38 -6.53
C GLN A 41 -20.38 -17.48 -5.29
N LEU A 42 -20.63 -18.09 -4.12
CA LEU A 42 -20.60 -17.39 -2.83
C LEU A 42 -19.17 -17.00 -2.41
N GLY A 43 -18.19 -17.88 -2.60
CA GLY A 43 -16.78 -17.56 -2.32
C GLY A 43 -16.26 -16.38 -3.15
N GLY A 44 -16.57 -16.32 -4.44
CA GLY A 44 -16.18 -15.21 -5.32
C GLY A 44 -16.89 -13.88 -4.98
N SER A 45 -18.17 -13.92 -4.61
CA SER A 45 -18.93 -12.70 -4.25
C SER A 45 -18.54 -12.15 -2.88
N LEU A 46 -18.30 -13.02 -1.89
CA LEU A 46 -17.79 -12.61 -0.57
C LEU A 46 -16.35 -12.12 -0.64
N LYS A 47 -15.50 -12.77 -1.44
CA LYS A 47 -14.12 -12.33 -1.70
C LYS A 47 -14.09 -10.98 -2.41
N GLY A 48 -14.90 -10.81 -3.46
CA GLY A 48 -15.02 -9.54 -4.17
C GLY A 48 -15.58 -8.42 -3.29
N ALA A 49 -16.53 -8.74 -2.39
CA ALA A 49 -17.04 -7.78 -1.41
C ALA A 49 -15.99 -7.43 -0.34
N GLY A 50 -15.25 -8.42 0.17
CA GLY A 50 -14.16 -8.24 1.13
C GLY A 50 -13.01 -7.41 0.57
N GLN A 51 -12.56 -7.71 -0.65
CA GLN A 51 -11.56 -6.93 -1.38
C GLN A 51 -12.02 -5.48 -1.57
N ARG A 52 -13.25 -5.26 -2.05
CA ARG A 52 -13.82 -3.91 -2.18
C ARG A 52 -13.90 -3.16 -0.85
N MET A 53 -14.21 -3.87 0.24
CA MET A 53 -14.30 -3.31 1.59
C MET A 53 -12.94 -2.84 2.12
N VAL A 54 -11.84 -3.53 1.78
CA VAL A 54 -10.47 -3.10 2.08
C VAL A 54 -9.87 -2.21 0.99
N GLY A 55 -10.69 -1.70 0.07
CA GLY A 55 -10.26 -0.75 -0.94
C GLY A 55 -9.59 -1.37 -2.16
N LEU A 56 -9.64 -2.68 -2.33
CA LEU A 56 -9.11 -3.40 -3.50
C LEU A 56 -10.23 -3.67 -4.52
N GLN A 57 -9.94 -3.48 -5.79
CA GLN A 57 -10.80 -3.82 -6.91
C GLN A 57 -10.32 -5.16 -7.49
N PRO A 58 -11.14 -6.25 -7.44
CA PRO A 58 -10.77 -7.54 -7.99
C PRO A 58 -10.41 -7.42 -9.47
N ASN A 59 -9.26 -7.99 -9.85
CA ASN A 59 -8.72 -7.87 -11.19
C ASN A 59 -9.62 -8.52 -12.25
N ALA A 60 -9.78 -7.82 -13.37
CA ALA A 60 -10.28 -8.35 -14.63
C ALA A 60 -9.27 -9.37 -15.19
N ALA A 61 -9.35 -10.61 -14.73
CA ALA A 61 -8.60 -11.74 -15.29
C ALA A 61 -8.84 -11.80 -16.81
N GLY A 62 -7.88 -11.32 -17.60
CA GLY A 62 -7.95 -11.34 -19.07
C GLY A 62 -7.37 -10.14 -19.79
N LYS A 63 -7.06 -9.02 -19.10
CA LYS A 63 -6.33 -7.93 -19.76
C LYS A 63 -4.84 -8.16 -19.63
N ALA A 64 -4.21 -8.49 -20.76
CA ALA A 64 -2.78 -8.42 -20.93
C ALA A 64 -2.24 -7.12 -20.31
N TRP A 65 -1.01 -7.17 -19.80
CA TRP A 65 -0.19 -6.07 -19.26
C TRP A 65 -0.20 -4.76 -20.09
N SER A 66 -0.75 -4.79 -21.32
CA SER A 66 -0.95 -3.66 -22.22
C SER A 66 -2.27 -2.87 -22.06
N GLN A 67 -3.19 -3.24 -21.17
CA GLN A 67 -4.51 -2.56 -21.05
C GLN A 67 -4.98 -2.22 -19.62
N ILE A 68 -4.06 -2.00 -18.67
CA ILE A 68 -4.42 -1.20 -17.49
C ILE A 68 -4.49 0.26 -17.94
N SER A 69 -5.67 0.85 -17.91
CA SER A 69 -5.92 2.23 -18.35
C SER A 69 -5.39 3.26 -17.34
N GLY A 70 -4.07 3.28 -17.12
CA GLY A 70 -3.35 4.32 -16.39
C GLY A 70 -2.15 4.80 -17.22
N SER A 71 -1.99 6.11 -17.40
CA SER A 71 -1.18 6.74 -18.45
C SER A 71 0.35 6.70 -18.29
N GLY A 72 0.90 5.76 -17.52
CA GLY A 72 2.34 5.50 -17.51
C GLY A 72 2.87 4.78 -16.26
N PRO A 73 4.21 4.67 -16.12
CA PRO A 73 4.83 3.86 -15.07
C PRO A 73 4.63 4.42 -13.66
N LEU A 74 4.47 3.52 -12.69
CA LEU A 74 4.50 3.83 -11.26
C LEU A 74 5.86 4.40 -10.84
N TYR A 75 6.92 3.79 -11.37
CA TYR A 75 8.31 4.19 -11.18
C TYR A 75 9.12 3.75 -12.39
N MET A 76 9.77 4.71 -13.05
CA MET A 76 10.70 4.44 -14.14
C MET A 76 12.04 5.11 -13.83
N PRO A 77 13.09 4.35 -13.48
CA PRO A 77 14.38 4.92 -13.14
C PRO A 77 14.96 5.67 -14.34
N LEU A 78 15.51 6.85 -14.09
CA LEU A 78 16.25 7.65 -15.07
C LEU A 78 17.74 7.71 -14.71
N SER A 79 18.05 7.77 -13.42
CA SER A 79 19.41 7.71 -12.89
C SER A 79 19.42 7.29 -11.41
N GLY A 80 20.57 6.85 -10.92
CA GLY A 80 20.74 6.40 -9.53
C GLY A 80 20.65 4.88 -9.39
N SER A 81 20.57 4.42 -8.14
CA SER A 81 20.72 3.00 -7.79
C SER A 81 19.39 2.24 -7.63
N GLY A 82 18.25 2.92 -7.77
CA GLY A 82 16.93 2.31 -7.57
C GLY A 82 16.63 1.96 -6.11
N LYS A 83 17.25 2.69 -5.17
CA LYS A 83 17.15 2.41 -3.73
C LYS A 83 15.78 2.74 -3.16
N LEU A 84 14.98 3.58 -3.84
CA LEU A 84 13.64 3.90 -3.38
C LEU A 84 12.76 2.68 -3.25
N ILE A 85 12.86 1.76 -4.21
CA ILE A 85 11.89 0.68 -4.36
C ILE A 85 11.99 -0.22 -3.14
N GLY A 86 10.90 -0.32 -2.37
CA GLY A 86 10.82 -1.09 -1.14
C GLY A 86 11.69 -0.58 0.00
N LEU A 87 12.19 0.66 -0.05
CA LEU A 87 13.08 1.26 0.96
C LEU A 87 12.54 1.12 2.40
N PHE A 88 11.23 1.23 2.60
CA PHE A 88 10.55 1.15 3.89
C PHE A 88 9.78 -0.16 4.08
N LYS A 89 9.84 -1.10 3.12
CA LYS A 89 8.99 -2.30 3.10
C LYS A 89 9.23 -3.21 4.32
N GLY A 90 10.47 -3.27 4.81
CA GLY A 90 10.85 -4.08 5.97
C GLY A 90 10.71 -3.37 7.32
N ASP A 91 10.26 -2.11 7.34
CA ASP A 91 10.16 -1.36 8.58
C ASP A 91 8.98 -1.81 9.44
N ASN A 92 9.10 -1.60 10.75
CA ASN A 92 7.95 -1.60 11.63
C ASN A 92 7.19 -0.27 11.47
N HIS A 93 6.15 -0.27 10.65
CA HIS A 93 5.32 0.91 10.34
C HIS A 93 4.72 1.56 11.59
N GLN A 94 4.33 0.78 12.60
CA GLN A 94 3.85 1.34 13.88
C GLN A 94 4.95 2.10 14.61
N ALA A 95 6.17 1.54 14.66
CA ALA A 95 7.32 2.24 15.23
C ALA A 95 7.67 3.51 14.43
N ALA A 96 7.56 3.46 13.10
CA ALA A 96 7.79 4.59 12.23
C ALA A 96 6.81 5.74 12.47
N GLN A 97 5.51 5.43 12.56
CA GLN A 97 4.44 6.39 12.85
C GLN A 97 4.54 6.99 14.26
N LEU A 98 5.08 6.23 15.22
CA LEU A 98 5.43 6.74 16.55
C LEU A 98 6.71 7.58 16.56
N GLY A 99 7.39 7.75 15.42
CA GLY A 99 8.64 8.49 15.34
C GLY A 99 9.79 7.78 16.06
N LYS A 100 9.77 6.46 16.17
CA LYS A 100 10.88 5.67 16.73
C LYS A 100 11.93 5.30 15.70
N LEU A 101 11.60 5.40 14.41
CA LEU A 101 12.55 5.21 13.32
C LEU A 101 12.99 6.59 12.82
N ASP A 102 14.31 6.80 12.78
CA ASP A 102 14.89 8.04 12.28
C ASP A 102 15.23 7.99 10.79
N TRP A 103 15.70 6.84 10.32
CA TRP A 103 16.21 6.64 8.96
C TRP A 103 15.58 5.38 8.35
N PRO A 104 15.62 5.21 7.02
CA PRO A 104 16.01 6.22 6.02
C PRO A 104 14.99 7.37 5.93
N ARG A 105 15.36 8.47 5.27
CA ARG A 105 14.50 9.64 5.01
C ARG A 105 14.59 10.04 3.55
N VAL A 106 13.53 10.58 2.97
CA VAL A 106 13.43 10.87 1.54
C VAL A 106 12.82 12.24 1.29
N ALA A 107 13.58 13.09 0.60
CA ALA A 107 13.15 14.40 0.13
C ALA A 107 12.83 14.32 -1.37
N LEU A 108 11.60 14.64 -1.78
CA LEU A 108 11.17 14.62 -3.18
C LEU A 108 11.21 16.01 -3.81
N THR A 109 12.02 16.21 -4.84
CA THR A 109 12.03 17.43 -5.64
C THR A 109 11.49 17.15 -7.02
N PHE A 110 10.46 17.87 -7.45
CA PHE A 110 9.93 17.75 -8.81
C PHE A 110 10.81 18.58 -9.76
N THR A 111 11.57 17.90 -10.61
CA THR A 111 12.54 18.53 -11.53
C THR A 111 11.92 18.86 -12.89
N GLU A 112 10.92 18.11 -13.32
CA GLU A 112 10.06 18.45 -14.45
C GLU A 112 8.60 18.19 -14.08
N TRP A 113 7.76 19.20 -14.20
CA TRP A 113 6.41 19.16 -13.66
C TRP A 113 5.46 20.06 -14.42
N GLY A 114 4.17 19.73 -14.35
CA GLY A 114 3.10 20.50 -14.95
C GLY A 114 1.74 19.85 -14.71
N GLU A 115 0.73 20.66 -14.44
CA GLU A 115 -0.65 20.21 -14.23
C GLU A 115 -1.15 19.36 -15.39
N LYS A 116 -0.78 19.68 -16.63
CA LYS A 116 -1.20 18.93 -17.83
C LYS A 116 -0.32 17.71 -18.14
N LEU A 117 0.84 17.57 -17.50
CA LEU A 117 1.69 16.41 -17.71
C LEU A 117 1.14 15.19 -16.97
N PRO A 118 1.00 14.02 -17.62
CA PRO A 118 0.57 12.80 -16.93
C PRO A 118 1.60 12.32 -15.91
N CYS A 119 2.89 12.51 -16.22
CA CYS A 119 4.01 12.05 -15.43
C CYS A 119 5.03 13.15 -15.23
N TRP A 120 5.61 13.20 -14.02
CA TRP A 120 6.66 14.15 -13.67
C TRP A 120 7.98 13.43 -13.44
N THR A 121 9.05 14.21 -13.58
CA THR A 121 10.40 13.79 -13.23
C THR A 121 10.66 14.19 -11.79
N VAL A 122 11.06 13.22 -10.97
CA VAL A 122 11.27 13.35 -9.53
C VAL A 122 12.72 13.03 -9.22
N GLU A 123 13.38 13.92 -8.50
CA GLU A 123 14.65 13.65 -7.82
C GLU A 123 14.34 13.30 -6.36
N ALA A 124 14.69 12.07 -5.94
CA ALA A 124 14.65 11.65 -4.55
C ALA A 124 16.05 11.78 -3.93
N ARG A 125 16.15 12.57 -2.86
CA ARG A 125 17.31 12.54 -1.98
C ARG A 125 17.03 11.62 -0.80
N ILE A 126 17.70 10.47 -0.79
CA ILE A 126 17.60 9.47 0.25
C ILE A 126 18.70 9.70 1.27
N TRP A 127 18.33 10.10 2.46
CA TRP A 127 19.22 10.24 3.61
C TRP A 127 19.29 8.92 4.39
N SER A 128 20.50 8.41 4.58
CA SER A 128 20.81 7.25 5.43
C SER A 128 21.34 7.66 6.81
N GLY A 129 21.51 8.96 7.04
CA GLY A 129 22.02 9.54 8.27
C GLY A 129 21.94 11.07 8.20
N PRO A 130 22.40 11.79 9.25
CA PRO A 130 22.27 13.25 9.34
C PRO A 130 23.08 14.01 8.28
N SER A 131 24.12 13.39 7.71
CA SER A 131 25.02 13.99 6.71
C SER A 131 25.23 13.11 5.47
N ALA A 132 24.74 11.86 5.47
CA ALA A 132 24.92 10.92 4.38
C ALA A 132 23.63 10.82 3.56
N SER A 133 23.74 11.05 2.25
CA SER A 133 22.62 10.88 1.33
C SER A 133 23.06 10.40 -0.05
N THR A 134 22.11 9.80 -0.77
CA THR A 134 22.23 9.48 -2.19
C THR A 134 21.10 10.13 -2.97
N LEU A 135 21.36 10.43 -4.24
CA LEU A 135 20.36 10.93 -5.17
C LEU A 135 19.97 9.83 -6.16
N GLU A 136 18.70 9.84 -6.53
CA GLU A 136 18.24 9.15 -7.72
C GLU A 136 17.10 9.92 -8.38
N THR A 137 16.99 9.76 -9.69
CA THR A 137 15.97 10.43 -10.49
C THR A 137 15.14 9.39 -11.20
N PHE A 138 13.83 9.60 -11.23
CA PHE A 138 12.89 8.69 -11.87
C PHE A 138 11.68 9.46 -12.38
N ARG A 139 10.90 8.80 -13.22
CA ARG A 139 9.60 9.29 -13.69
C ARG A 139 8.49 8.55 -12.96
N ALA A 140 7.47 9.28 -12.54
CA ALA A 140 6.27 8.73 -11.91
C ALA A 140 5.02 9.43 -12.45
N CYS A 141 3.96 8.67 -12.68
CA CYS A 141 2.71 9.17 -13.25
C CYS A 141 1.62 9.32 -12.19
N ALA A 142 0.89 10.42 -12.26
CA ALA A 142 -0.13 10.79 -11.28
C ALA A 142 -1.38 9.90 -11.32
N ASP A 143 -1.53 9.08 -12.36
CA ASP A 143 -2.65 8.16 -12.57
C ASP A 143 -2.16 6.72 -12.73
N ALA A 144 -0.88 6.44 -12.42
CA ALA A 144 -0.40 5.07 -12.40
C ALA A 144 -1.21 4.27 -11.36
N PRO A 145 -1.71 3.08 -11.73
CA PRO A 145 -2.49 2.22 -10.85
C PRO A 145 -1.63 1.76 -9.68
N LEU A 146 -2.22 1.75 -8.48
CA LEU A 146 -1.59 1.18 -7.29
C LEU A 146 -2.15 -0.21 -7.07
N THR A 147 -1.28 -1.20 -6.94
CA THR A 147 -1.71 -2.59 -6.74
C THR A 147 -1.14 -3.15 -5.46
N ASP A 148 -1.91 -4.04 -4.84
CA ASP A 148 -1.48 -4.86 -3.72
C ASP A 148 -1.57 -6.34 -4.08
N THR A 149 -0.72 -7.17 -3.49
CA THR A 149 -0.74 -8.62 -3.67
C THR A 149 -1.04 -9.28 -2.34
N ASP A 150 -2.13 -10.04 -2.28
CA ASP A 150 -2.56 -10.72 -1.07
C ASP A 150 -1.72 -11.98 -0.75
N ASP A 151 -1.94 -12.56 0.43
CA ASP A 151 -1.23 -13.76 0.89
C ASP A 151 -1.50 -15.01 0.03
N LEU A 152 -2.52 -14.97 -0.83
CA LEU A 152 -2.81 -16.03 -1.81
C LEU A 152 -2.09 -15.79 -3.14
N GLY A 153 -1.30 -14.71 -3.24
CA GLY A 153 -0.58 -14.31 -4.44
C GLY A 153 -1.46 -13.59 -5.46
N GLU A 154 -2.69 -13.20 -5.10
CA GLU A 154 -3.56 -12.46 -5.99
C GLU A 154 -3.29 -10.96 -5.92
N THR A 155 -3.00 -10.37 -7.07
CA THR A 155 -2.87 -8.92 -7.20
C THR A 155 -4.24 -8.29 -7.44
N ALA A 156 -4.51 -7.16 -6.77
CA ALA A 156 -5.68 -6.32 -6.99
C ALA A 156 -5.28 -4.84 -7.01
N GLU A 157 -5.98 -4.03 -7.80
CA GLU A 157 -5.76 -2.58 -7.86
C GLU A 157 -6.50 -1.87 -6.73
N LEU A 158 -5.94 -0.81 -6.15
CA LEU A 158 -6.64 0.05 -5.23
C LEU A 158 -7.77 0.79 -5.96
N ASN A 159 -8.97 0.77 -5.38
CA ASN A 159 -10.10 1.53 -5.86
C ASN A 159 -9.97 3.03 -5.53
N THR A 160 -10.87 3.85 -6.09
CA THR A 160 -10.88 5.31 -5.88
C THR A 160 -10.97 5.71 -4.41
N ALA A 161 -11.70 4.96 -3.58
CA ALA A 161 -11.81 5.26 -2.15
C ALA A 161 -10.48 5.02 -1.41
N ALA A 162 -9.75 3.96 -1.74
CA ALA A 162 -8.43 3.70 -1.18
C ALA A 162 -7.40 4.73 -1.64
N LEU A 163 -7.43 5.13 -2.91
CA LEU A 163 -6.58 6.21 -3.43
C LEU A 163 -6.86 7.53 -2.69
N TRP A 164 -8.13 7.86 -2.46
CA TRP A 164 -8.51 9.04 -1.69
C TRP A 164 -8.00 8.98 -0.24
N LYS A 165 -8.16 7.84 0.43
CA LYS A 165 -7.60 7.63 1.78
C LYS A 165 -6.09 7.76 1.81
N GLY A 166 -5.38 7.24 0.80
CA GLY A 166 -3.92 7.40 0.69
C GLY A 166 -3.50 8.86 0.56
N ARG A 167 -4.22 9.65 -0.25
CA ARG A 167 -3.99 11.10 -0.34
C ARG A 167 -4.27 11.82 0.97
N ASP A 168 -5.38 11.48 1.63
CA ASP A 168 -5.74 12.05 2.93
C ASP A 168 -4.70 11.72 4.00
N ALA A 169 -4.24 10.48 4.05
CA ALA A 169 -3.16 10.02 4.94
C ALA A 169 -1.89 10.87 4.75
N LEU A 170 -1.42 11.06 3.51
CA LEU A 170 -0.25 11.91 3.22
C LEU A 170 -0.49 13.36 3.65
N ASN A 171 -1.62 13.95 3.27
CA ASN A 171 -1.93 15.35 3.63
C ASN A 171 -2.14 15.54 5.14
N GLY A 172 -2.51 14.48 5.87
CA GLY A 172 -2.67 14.45 7.32
C GLY A 172 -1.36 14.39 8.10
N VAL A 173 -0.24 13.99 7.48
CA VAL A 173 1.04 13.85 8.18
C VAL A 173 1.48 15.19 8.78
N ARG A 174 1.80 15.18 10.07
CA ARG A 174 2.43 16.29 10.80
C ARG A 174 3.67 15.76 11.51
N VAL A 175 4.77 16.50 11.40
CA VAL A 175 5.98 16.17 12.19
C VAL A 175 5.64 16.38 13.67
N GLN A 176 5.95 15.39 14.51
CA GLN A 176 5.68 15.49 15.93
C GLN A 176 6.47 16.67 16.55
N PRO A 177 5.92 17.40 17.54
CA PRO A 177 6.59 18.57 18.12
C PRO A 177 7.98 18.30 18.70
N SER A 178 8.23 17.08 19.17
CA SER A 178 9.53 16.65 19.72
C SER A 178 10.57 16.29 18.65
N ARG A 179 10.21 16.32 17.36
CA ARG A 179 11.05 15.86 16.26
C ARG A 179 11.56 17.06 15.43
N PRO A 180 12.85 17.07 15.02
CA PRO A 180 13.41 18.15 14.21
C PRO A 180 12.63 18.35 12.90
N ASN A 181 12.29 19.60 12.60
CA ASN A 181 11.66 19.98 11.34
C ASN A 181 12.06 21.39 10.92
N THR A 182 11.79 21.76 9.67
CA THR A 182 12.10 23.08 9.10
C THR A 182 10.91 24.05 9.12
N GLY A 183 9.87 23.78 9.91
CA GLY A 183 8.68 24.60 9.98
C GLY A 183 7.92 24.64 8.66
N THR A 184 7.59 25.83 8.18
CA THR A 184 6.90 26.04 6.89
C THR A 184 7.84 25.93 5.69
N THR A 185 9.14 26.07 5.90
CA THR A 185 10.15 26.08 4.83
C THR A 185 10.40 24.68 4.31
N ARG A 186 10.26 24.48 3.00
CA ARG A 186 10.61 23.21 2.34
C ARG A 186 12.12 22.99 2.37
N SER A 187 12.53 21.73 2.41
CA SER A 187 13.93 21.37 2.64
C SER A 187 14.32 20.17 1.80
N THR A 188 15.49 20.20 1.17
CA THR A 188 16.16 18.99 0.65
C THR A 188 17.10 18.38 1.70
N GLY A 189 17.23 19.00 2.88
CA GLY A 189 18.07 18.56 3.99
C GLY A 189 17.54 17.29 4.67
N PRO A 190 18.20 16.80 5.73
CA PRO A 190 17.78 15.57 6.42
C PRO A 190 16.47 15.69 7.19
N ASN A 191 15.98 16.91 7.44
CA ASN A 191 14.79 17.15 8.24
C ASN A 191 13.62 17.63 7.35
N PRO A 192 12.43 17.04 7.52
CA PRO A 192 11.26 17.44 6.77
C PRO A 192 10.72 18.80 7.27
N PRO A 193 9.87 19.45 6.47
CA PRO A 193 9.02 20.53 6.96
C PRO A 193 7.90 19.99 7.86
N ALA A 194 7.29 20.86 8.67
CA ALA A 194 6.26 20.49 9.66
C ALA A 194 5.03 19.81 9.04
N GLN A 195 4.72 20.12 7.78
CA GLN A 195 3.68 19.48 6.98
C GLN A 195 4.33 18.87 5.72
N PRO A 196 4.76 17.60 5.74
CA PRO A 196 5.56 16.98 4.67
C PRO A 196 4.99 17.06 3.25
N PHE A 197 3.67 16.91 3.10
CA PHE A 197 3.02 16.80 1.79
C PHE A 197 2.16 18.01 1.40
N VAL A 198 1.89 18.92 2.35
CA VAL A 198 1.16 20.16 2.05
C VAL A 198 2.13 21.15 1.41
N VAL A 199 1.87 21.49 0.15
CA VAL A 199 2.64 22.48 -0.61
C VAL A 199 1.82 23.75 -0.82
N ASN A 200 2.46 24.90 -0.64
CA ASN A 200 1.84 26.19 -0.92
C ASN A 200 2.24 26.63 -2.33
N VAL A 201 1.34 26.42 -3.30
CA VAL A 201 1.51 26.82 -4.69
C VAL A 201 0.27 27.60 -5.14
N SER A 202 0.44 28.56 -6.04
CA SER A 202 -0.67 29.39 -6.55
C SER A 202 -1.67 28.61 -7.42
N ARG A 203 -1.29 27.40 -7.86
CA ARG A 203 -2.09 26.54 -8.75
C ARG A 203 -2.52 25.28 -8.01
N ALA A 204 -3.81 25.19 -7.66
CA ALA A 204 -4.36 24.04 -6.93
C ALA A 204 -4.09 22.71 -7.64
N GLY A 205 -4.27 22.65 -8.97
CA GLY A 205 -4.04 21.42 -9.75
C GLY A 205 -2.59 20.90 -9.70
N VAL A 206 -1.60 21.80 -9.54
CA VAL A 206 -0.20 21.41 -9.32
C VAL A 206 -0.03 20.79 -7.93
N SER A 207 -0.64 21.36 -6.90
CA SER A 207 -0.60 20.79 -5.54
C SER A 207 -1.22 19.40 -5.52
N ASP A 208 -2.40 19.25 -6.12
CA ASP A 208 -3.11 17.97 -6.15
C ASP A 208 -2.31 16.88 -6.87
N LYS A 209 -1.74 17.24 -8.04
CA LYS A 209 -0.92 16.32 -8.82
C LYS A 209 0.40 15.96 -8.12
N ALA A 210 1.00 16.90 -7.38
CA ALA A 210 2.17 16.64 -6.56
C ALA A 210 1.91 15.59 -5.48
N VAL A 211 0.76 15.68 -4.81
CA VAL A 211 0.34 14.68 -3.80
C VAL A 211 0.03 13.33 -4.46
N ASP A 212 -0.61 13.33 -5.63
CA ASP A 212 -0.82 12.09 -6.39
C ASP A 212 0.49 11.37 -6.70
N ILE A 213 1.49 12.10 -7.18
CA ILE A 213 2.79 11.53 -7.51
C ILE A 213 3.51 11.09 -6.25
N ALA A 214 3.47 11.88 -5.18
CA ALA A 214 4.02 11.50 -3.88
C ALA A 214 3.37 10.22 -3.34
N LEU A 215 2.08 10.00 -3.58
CA LEU A 215 1.39 8.76 -3.22
C LEU A 215 1.94 7.55 -3.99
N ARG A 216 2.26 7.69 -5.29
CA ARG A 216 2.90 6.62 -6.07
C ARG A 216 4.29 6.30 -5.56
N VAL A 217 5.03 7.35 -5.18
CA VAL A 217 6.36 7.22 -4.57
C VAL A 217 6.28 6.56 -3.19
N ALA A 218 5.30 6.95 -2.37
CA ALA A 218 5.04 6.34 -1.07
C ALA A 218 4.72 4.84 -1.20
N TRP A 219 3.92 4.48 -2.20
CA TRP A 219 3.55 3.09 -2.48
C TRP A 219 4.75 2.25 -2.93
N VAL A 220 5.48 2.70 -3.96
CA VAL A 220 6.61 1.94 -4.52
C VAL A 220 7.76 1.80 -3.53
N SER A 221 7.93 2.78 -2.63
CA SER A 221 8.93 2.71 -1.56
C SER A 221 8.51 1.86 -0.38
N GLY A 222 7.24 1.43 -0.32
CA GLY A 222 6.68 0.74 0.83
C GLY A 222 6.51 1.63 2.06
N PHE A 223 6.56 2.96 1.89
CA PHE A 223 6.30 3.96 2.93
C PHE A 223 4.83 3.95 3.36
N LEU A 224 3.92 3.71 2.40
CA LEU A 224 2.52 3.40 2.66
C LEU A 224 2.21 2.00 2.14
N GLN A 225 1.40 1.26 2.90
CA GLN A 225 0.91 -0.07 2.55
C GLN A 225 -0.60 -0.14 2.76
N THR A 226 -1.27 -1.18 2.23
CA THR A 226 -2.72 -1.36 2.39
C THR A 226 -3.15 -1.37 3.85
N ALA A 227 -2.35 -1.96 4.74
CA ALA A 227 -2.60 -2.02 6.17
C ALA A 227 -2.63 -0.63 6.83
N ASP A 228 -1.94 0.36 6.26
CA ASP A 228 -1.97 1.75 6.74
C ASP A 228 -3.23 2.49 6.29
N LEU A 229 -3.85 2.07 5.19
CA LEU A 229 -5.08 2.65 4.65
C LEU A 229 -6.34 2.08 5.31
N HIS A 230 -6.27 0.83 5.77
CA HIS A 230 -7.34 0.07 6.38
C HIS A 230 -6.82 -0.66 7.61
N PRO A 231 -6.64 0.03 8.75
CA PRO A 231 -6.27 -0.64 9.98
C PRO A 231 -7.33 -1.69 10.31
N GLY A 232 -6.87 -2.90 10.67
CA GLY A 232 -7.74 -4.04 10.96
C GLY A 232 -8.72 -3.80 12.12
N ALA A 233 -9.53 -4.82 12.42
CA ALA A 233 -10.65 -4.76 13.37
C ALA A 233 -10.32 -4.26 14.79
N SER A 234 -9.05 -4.13 15.17
CA SER A 234 -8.58 -3.55 16.43
C SER A 234 -8.81 -2.04 16.58
N GLY A 235 -9.38 -1.35 15.58
CA GLY A 235 -10.13 -0.10 15.77
C GLY A 235 -9.33 1.17 16.14
N LEU A 236 -8.02 1.09 16.34
CA LEU A 236 -7.18 2.29 16.47
C LEU A 236 -6.90 2.84 15.07
N LEU A 237 -7.84 3.67 14.58
CA LEU A 237 -7.66 4.59 13.46
C LEU A 237 -6.62 5.67 13.80
N THR A 238 -5.41 5.29 14.22
CA THR A 238 -4.35 6.28 14.35
C THR A 238 -4.02 6.76 12.93
N PRO A 239 -4.18 8.06 12.63
CA PRO A 239 -3.80 8.58 11.34
C PRO A 239 -2.34 8.20 11.07
N PHE A 240 -2.04 7.86 9.82
CA PHE A 240 -0.67 7.62 9.40
C PHE A 240 0.19 8.86 9.71
N LYS A 241 1.30 8.66 10.42
CA LYS A 241 2.11 9.76 11.00
C LYS A 241 3.60 9.68 10.67
N ASP A 242 4.02 8.76 9.82
CA ASP A 242 5.43 8.71 9.41
C ASP A 242 5.77 10.00 8.64
N SER A 243 6.86 10.65 9.03
CA SER A 243 7.32 11.93 8.47
C SER A 243 8.65 11.79 7.73
N ARG A 244 9.11 10.56 7.50
CA ARG A 244 10.39 10.28 6.83
C ARG A 244 10.35 10.50 5.31
N LEU A 245 9.19 10.71 4.68
CA LEU A 245 9.04 11.08 3.27
C LEU A 245 8.35 12.44 3.17
N TRP A 246 8.82 13.34 2.29
CA TRP A 246 8.19 14.65 2.10
C TRP A 246 8.46 15.25 0.72
N ILE A 247 7.64 16.25 0.36
CA ILE A 247 7.87 17.09 -0.82
C ILE A 247 8.82 18.24 -0.45
N ALA A 248 10.02 18.20 -1.02
CA ALA A 248 11.08 19.18 -0.85
C ALA A 248 10.93 20.42 -1.74
N GLY A 249 10.16 20.32 -2.84
CA GLY A 249 9.80 21.47 -3.66
C GLY A 249 9.78 21.18 -5.15
N PHE A 250 9.81 22.25 -5.94
CA PHE A 250 9.70 22.26 -7.39
C PHE A 250 10.88 23.04 -7.97
N LYS A 251 11.54 22.51 -9.00
CA LYS A 251 12.54 23.27 -9.77
C LYS A 251 11.83 24.35 -10.59
N ALA A 252 12.27 25.60 -10.49
CA ALA A 252 11.61 26.74 -11.13
C ALA A 252 11.60 26.64 -12.67
N ASP A 253 12.70 26.16 -13.24
CA ASP A 253 12.90 25.89 -14.67
C ASP A 253 12.26 24.57 -15.16
N GLY A 254 11.72 23.78 -14.22
CA GLY A 254 11.07 22.50 -14.48
C GLY A 254 9.62 22.59 -14.95
N SER A 255 8.99 23.77 -14.90
CA SER A 255 7.58 23.92 -15.27
C SER A 255 7.37 23.73 -16.77
N ARG A 256 6.38 22.92 -17.14
CA ARG A 256 5.96 22.66 -18.54
C ARG A 256 4.55 23.16 -18.85
N ASP A 257 3.93 23.92 -17.94
CA ASP A 257 2.59 24.49 -18.10
C ASP A 257 2.57 25.82 -18.87
N LYS A 258 3.56 26.06 -19.74
CA LYS A 258 3.61 27.28 -20.57
C LYS A 258 2.56 27.27 -21.66
#